data_AF-A0A817SB15-F1
#
_entry.id   AF-A0A817SB15-F1
#
_cell.length_a   1.000
_cell.length_b   1.000
_cell.length_c   1.000
_cell.angle_alpha   90.00
_cell.angle_beta   90.00
_cell.angle_gamma   90.00
#
_symmetry.space_group_name_H-M   'P 1'
#
loop_
_entity.id
_entity.type
_entity.pdbx_description
1 polymer ?
#
loop_
_entity_poly.entity_id
_entity_poly.type
_entity_poly.pdbx_seq_one_letter_code
_entity_poly.pdbx_strand_id
1 'polypeptide(L)'
;MFIFDLLRTTYTYCRVKLISLNLFNSRSTDPTKLYHEILSTRLFILLFGVSLIILTTYTSFSPRMTTENIQSPSLSDYEQLQKQYSDTLQCLCAKMSIPYYRFTNIEASFHQVCSSYFTSQEWIDFLLKNGDRNLWPMDVRTSLSAMWYLIAILCDHSVQFFYHAFLEFEVSFIISSTVLSEERIHINIQEAVKEIQQTASHSFLLPLTTIQQITQINGIMAGTLINYDISESKQPLESFEDVQVIANKYLRNGSTNNCSCLDRESCPMPGGIYLY
;
A
#
# COMPACT_ATOMS: atom_id res chain seq x y z
N MET A 1 81.42 -11.46 -10.62
CA MET A 1 82.00 -12.64 -11.30
C MET A 1 81.76 -13.94 -10.53
N PHE A 2 81.97 -13.99 -9.21
CA PHE A 2 81.77 -15.19 -8.37
C PHE A 2 80.37 -15.82 -8.35
N ILE A 3 79.30 -15.02 -8.44
CA ILE A 3 77.91 -15.53 -8.35
C ILE A 3 77.53 -16.36 -9.59
N PHE A 4 78.04 -15.98 -10.77
CA PHE A 4 77.76 -16.69 -12.01
C PHE A 4 78.43 -18.08 -12.06
N ASP A 5 79.63 -18.22 -11.52
CA ASP A 5 80.33 -19.52 -11.46
C ASP A 5 79.72 -20.46 -10.42
N LEU A 6 79.21 -19.92 -9.30
CA LEU A 6 78.48 -20.71 -8.30
C LEU A 6 77.13 -21.20 -8.83
N LEU A 7 76.40 -20.37 -9.59
CA LEU A 7 75.16 -20.76 -10.25
C LEU A 7 75.39 -21.81 -11.34
N ARG A 8 76.50 -21.71 -12.08
CA ARG A 8 76.85 -22.66 -13.13
C ARG A 8 77.20 -24.04 -12.57
N THR A 9 77.96 -24.10 -11.48
CA THR A 9 78.37 -25.35 -10.82
C THR A 9 77.21 -26.04 -10.11
N THR A 10 76.34 -25.28 -9.45
CA THR A 10 75.11 -25.83 -8.85
C THR A 10 74.11 -26.32 -9.91
N TYR A 11 73.96 -25.59 -11.02
CA TYR A 11 73.12 -26.03 -12.15
C TYR A 11 73.61 -27.34 -12.77
N THR A 12 74.92 -27.48 -13.04
CA THR A 12 75.46 -28.73 -13.61
C THR A 12 75.34 -29.90 -12.65
N TYR A 13 75.59 -29.69 -11.35
CA TYR A 13 75.42 -30.73 -10.33
C TYR A 13 73.96 -31.21 -10.24
N CYS A 14 73.00 -30.27 -10.14
CA CYS A 14 71.58 -30.59 -10.11
C CYS A 14 71.13 -31.28 -11.39
N ARG A 15 71.59 -30.83 -12.56
CA ARG A 15 71.26 -31.42 -13.86
C ARG A 15 71.71 -32.88 -13.95
N VAL A 16 72.94 -33.20 -13.53
CA VAL A 16 73.44 -34.59 -13.55
C VAL A 16 72.62 -35.48 -12.62
N LYS A 17 72.37 -35.03 -11.39
CA LYS A 17 71.56 -35.75 -10.40
C LYS A 17 70.10 -35.96 -10.84
N LEU A 18 69.50 -34.96 -11.49
CA LEU A 18 68.15 -35.05 -12.06
C LEU A 18 68.08 -36.01 -13.25
N ILE A 19 69.10 -36.03 -14.12
CA ILE A 19 69.13 -36.91 -15.28
C ILE A 19 69.28 -38.38 -14.86
N SER A 20 70.01 -38.66 -13.77
CA SER A 20 70.21 -39.99 -13.21
C SER A 20 69.14 -40.45 -12.22
N LEU A 21 68.07 -39.67 -12.02
CA LEU A 21 67.06 -39.96 -11.01
C LEU A 21 66.14 -41.08 -11.49
N ASN A 22 66.03 -42.14 -10.70
CA ASN A 22 65.06 -43.22 -10.84
C ASN A 22 64.37 -43.40 -9.48
N LEU A 23 63.06 -43.18 -9.41
CA LEU A 23 62.28 -43.31 -8.18
C LEU A 23 61.99 -44.78 -7.83
N PHE A 24 62.19 -45.70 -8.77
CA PHE A 24 61.98 -47.13 -8.56
C PHE A 24 63.20 -47.77 -7.89
N ASN A 25 62.98 -48.46 -6.77
CA ASN A 25 64.02 -49.19 -6.03
C ASN A 25 64.23 -50.61 -6.60
N SER A 26 64.43 -50.71 -7.92
CA SER A 26 64.67 -52.00 -8.57
C SER A 26 66.18 -52.21 -8.75
N ARG A 27 66.72 -53.36 -8.29
CA ARG A 27 68.10 -53.80 -8.57
C ARG A 27 68.15 -54.62 -9.87
N SER A 28 67.32 -54.27 -10.85
CA SER A 28 67.23 -55.05 -12.09
C SER A 28 68.36 -54.66 -13.03
N THR A 29 69.09 -55.66 -13.55
CA THR A 29 70.13 -55.50 -14.58
C THR A 29 69.56 -55.53 -16.00
N ASP A 30 68.24 -55.68 -16.16
CA ASP A 30 67.58 -55.68 -17.46
C ASP A 30 67.50 -54.24 -18.02
N PRO A 31 68.15 -53.96 -19.18
CA PRO A 31 68.20 -52.63 -19.76
C PRO A 31 66.81 -52.11 -20.16
N THR A 32 65.90 -52.99 -20.55
CA THR A 32 64.53 -52.63 -20.97
C THR A 32 63.71 -52.13 -19.79
N LYS A 33 63.83 -52.83 -18.65
CA LYS A 33 63.12 -52.47 -17.42
C LYS A 33 63.64 -51.15 -16.83
N LEU A 34 64.96 -50.97 -16.81
CA LEU A 34 65.60 -49.73 -16.33
C LEU A 34 65.15 -48.51 -17.16
N TYR A 35 65.03 -48.68 -18.49
CA TYR A 35 64.54 -47.63 -19.38
C TYR A 35 63.10 -47.20 -19.04
N HIS A 36 62.18 -48.16 -18.83
CA HIS A 36 60.80 -47.86 -18.46
C HIS A 36 60.66 -47.21 -17.08
N GLU A 37 61.50 -47.59 -16.11
CA GLU A 37 61.53 -46.99 -14.77
C GLU A 37 61.99 -45.53 -14.80
N ILE A 38 63.05 -45.23 -15.53
CA ILE A 38 63.54 -43.85 -15.72
C ILE A 38 62.50 -43.00 -16.48
N LEU A 39 61.88 -43.54 -17.53
CA LEU A 39 60.85 -42.84 -18.29
C LEU A 39 59.61 -42.55 -17.43
N SER A 40 59.16 -43.52 -16.64
CA SER A 40 58.02 -43.36 -15.72
C SER A 40 58.32 -42.36 -14.60
N THR A 41 59.54 -42.37 -14.07
CA THR A 41 60.03 -41.37 -13.09
C THR A 41 59.94 -39.95 -13.67
N ARG A 42 60.40 -39.77 -14.92
CA ARG A 42 60.37 -38.46 -15.60
C ARG A 42 58.95 -38.00 -15.87
N LEU A 43 58.08 -38.90 -16.34
CA LEU A 43 56.67 -38.60 -16.57
C LEU A 43 55.96 -38.22 -15.27
N PHE A 44 56.21 -38.96 -14.18
CA PHE A 44 55.65 -38.65 -12.86
C PHE A 44 56.09 -37.27 -12.35
N ILE A 45 57.38 -36.96 -12.38
CA ILE A 45 57.90 -35.65 -11.94
C ILE A 45 57.31 -34.52 -12.80
N LEU A 46 57.19 -34.72 -14.11
CA LEU A 46 56.58 -33.74 -15.01
C LEU A 46 55.10 -33.51 -14.66
N LEU A 47 54.32 -34.58 -14.55
CA LEU A 47 52.89 -34.49 -14.22
C LEU A 47 52.65 -33.90 -12.83
N PHE A 48 53.47 -34.27 -11.85
CA PHE A 48 53.42 -33.72 -10.49
C PHE A 48 53.81 -32.23 -10.45
N GLY A 49 54.82 -31.83 -11.22
CA GLY A 49 55.16 -30.42 -11.40
C GLY A 49 54.01 -29.64 -12.03
N VAL A 50 53.41 -30.18 -13.10
CA VAL A 50 52.26 -29.56 -13.77
C VAL A 50 51.06 -29.44 -12.83
N SER A 51 50.74 -30.47 -12.04
CA SER A 51 49.62 -30.41 -11.10
C SER A 51 49.84 -29.39 -9.99
N LEU A 52 51.07 -29.28 -9.46
CA LEU A 52 51.42 -28.24 -8.49
C LEU A 52 51.31 -26.83 -9.09
N ILE A 53 51.74 -26.64 -10.35
CA ILE A 53 51.59 -25.36 -11.06
C ILE A 53 50.10 -25.01 -11.23
N ILE A 54 49.27 -25.97 -11.64
CA ILE A 54 47.82 -25.75 -11.77
C ILE A 54 47.20 -25.39 -10.41
N LEU A 55 47.56 -26.09 -9.34
CA LEU A 55 47.02 -25.84 -8.00
C LEU A 55 47.44 -24.47 -7.45
N THR A 56 48.71 -24.12 -7.60
CA THR A 56 49.25 -22.82 -7.14
C THR A 56 48.68 -21.65 -7.94
N THR A 57 48.55 -21.78 -9.25
CA THR A 57 47.91 -20.76 -10.09
C THR A 57 46.44 -20.61 -9.72
N TYR A 58 45.68 -21.71 -9.63
CA TYR A 58 44.27 -21.66 -9.23
C TYR A 58 44.07 -20.96 -7.86
N THR A 59 44.87 -21.32 -6.86
CA THR A 59 44.77 -20.72 -5.52
C THR A 59 45.22 -19.26 -5.47
N SER A 60 46.15 -18.84 -6.33
CA SER A 60 46.64 -17.46 -6.39
C SER A 60 45.71 -16.53 -7.17
N PHE A 61 45.06 -17.03 -8.23
CA PHE A 61 44.17 -16.26 -9.09
C PHE A 61 42.70 -16.31 -8.68
N SER A 62 42.33 -17.16 -7.71
CA SER A 62 40.95 -17.21 -7.23
C SER A 62 40.57 -15.86 -6.60
N PRO A 63 39.58 -15.14 -7.15
CA PRO A 63 39.19 -13.84 -6.65
C PRO A 63 38.65 -13.98 -5.23
N ARG A 64 39.10 -13.10 -4.33
CA ARG A 64 38.60 -13.03 -2.96
C ARG A 64 37.52 -11.96 -2.89
N MET A 65 36.33 -12.34 -2.43
CA MET A 65 35.30 -11.38 -2.06
C MET A 65 35.81 -10.56 -0.87
N THR A 66 35.75 -9.25 -1.00
CA THR A 66 36.09 -8.30 0.07
C THR A 66 34.87 -7.47 0.41
N THR A 67 34.68 -7.18 1.69
CA THR A 67 33.57 -6.36 2.19
C THR A 67 34.12 -4.99 2.54
N GLU A 68 33.69 -3.99 1.79
CA GLU A 68 34.04 -2.58 2.02
C GLU A 68 32.90 -1.89 2.78
N ASN A 69 33.23 -1.17 3.85
CA ASN A 69 32.26 -0.45 4.67
C ASN A 69 32.35 1.05 4.41
N ILE A 70 31.28 1.63 3.86
CA ILE A 70 31.18 3.06 3.59
C ILE A 70 30.28 3.69 4.65
N GLN A 71 30.80 4.67 5.38
CA GLN A 71 30.07 5.37 6.44
C GLN A 71 29.32 6.57 5.88
N SER A 72 28.02 6.67 6.19
CA SER A 72 27.15 7.80 5.80
C SER A 72 27.29 8.21 4.31
N PRO A 73 27.03 7.28 3.36
CA PRO A 73 27.12 7.59 1.94
C PRO A 73 26.12 8.69 1.54
N SER A 74 26.46 9.49 0.53
CA SER A 74 25.49 10.39 -0.07
C SER A 74 24.44 9.59 -0.88
N LEU A 75 23.30 10.21 -1.20
CA LEU A 75 22.28 9.57 -2.04
C LEU A 75 22.86 9.14 -3.40
N SER A 76 23.67 9.99 -4.03
CA SER A 76 24.32 9.67 -5.31
C SER A 76 25.29 8.49 -5.20
N ASP A 77 26.03 8.38 -4.09
CA ASP A 77 26.93 7.25 -3.87
C ASP A 77 26.12 5.95 -3.74
N TYR A 78 25.03 5.98 -2.96
CA TYR A 78 24.14 4.84 -2.81
C TYR A 78 23.54 4.41 -4.15
N GLU A 79 23.00 5.34 -4.94
CA GLU A 79 22.41 5.04 -6.25
C GLU A 79 23.43 4.45 -7.23
N GLN A 80 24.67 4.96 -7.23
CA GLN A 80 25.74 4.42 -8.04
C GLN A 80 26.12 3.01 -7.61
N LEU A 81 26.32 2.80 -6.30
CA LEU A 81 26.66 1.47 -5.75
C LEU A 81 25.53 0.47 -5.97
N GLN A 82 24.27 0.89 -5.84
CA GLN A 82 23.10 0.04 -6.04
C GLN A 82 23.00 -0.42 -7.50
N LYS A 83 23.39 0.42 -8.47
CA LYS A 83 23.47 0.03 -9.89
C LYS A 83 24.58 -0.98 -10.17
N GLN A 84 25.70 -0.87 -9.47
CA GLN A 84 26.89 -1.70 -9.71
C GLN A 84 26.89 -3.02 -8.91
N TYR A 85 26.25 -3.03 -7.74
CA TYR A 85 26.32 -4.11 -6.76
C TYR A 85 24.93 -4.48 -6.19
N SER A 86 23.88 -4.44 -7.02
CA SER A 86 22.48 -4.63 -6.59
C SER A 86 22.24 -5.87 -5.72
N ASP A 87 22.94 -6.97 -6.02
CA ASP A 87 22.70 -8.28 -5.41
C ASP A 87 23.44 -8.46 -4.08
N THR A 88 24.45 -7.63 -3.79
CA THR A 88 25.33 -7.78 -2.62
C THR A 88 25.38 -6.54 -1.74
N LEU A 89 24.92 -5.38 -2.23
CA LEU A 89 24.90 -4.14 -1.47
C LEU A 89 23.89 -4.23 -0.33
N GLN A 90 24.34 -3.90 0.88
CA GLN A 90 23.49 -3.73 2.04
C GLN A 90 23.67 -2.32 2.58
N CYS A 91 22.61 -1.51 2.50
CA CYS A 91 22.60 -0.17 3.06
C CYS A 91 21.65 -0.14 4.26
N LEU A 92 22.21 -0.20 5.46
CA LEU A 92 21.45 -0.19 6.71
C LEU A 92 21.07 1.24 7.09
N CYS A 93 19.84 1.44 7.56
CA CYS A 93 19.36 2.73 8.02
C CYS A 93 19.91 3.08 9.40
N ALA A 94 20.39 4.32 9.59
CA ALA A 94 20.78 4.82 10.91
C ALA A 94 19.57 4.99 11.86
N LYS A 95 18.38 5.24 11.29
CA LYS A 95 17.10 5.25 11.99
C LYS A 95 16.15 4.30 11.30
N MET A 96 15.59 3.35 12.05
CA MET A 96 14.69 2.34 11.49
C MET A 96 13.27 2.85 11.29
N SER A 97 12.90 3.99 11.88
CA SER A 97 11.58 4.58 11.76
C SER A 97 11.66 6.07 11.43
N ILE A 98 10.86 6.49 10.46
CA ILE A 98 10.73 7.90 10.06
C ILE A 98 9.23 8.23 10.02
N PRO A 99 8.78 9.26 10.72
CA PRO A 99 7.37 9.64 10.68
C PRO A 99 7.02 10.27 9.34
N TYR A 100 5.81 10.02 8.82
CA TYR A 100 5.42 10.46 7.48
C TYR A 100 5.49 11.98 7.30
N TYR A 101 5.17 12.78 8.33
CA TYR A 101 5.23 14.25 8.25
C TYR A 101 6.58 14.81 7.79
N ARG A 102 7.66 14.03 7.89
CA ARG A 102 9.01 14.44 7.46
C ARG A 102 9.17 14.52 5.95
N PHE A 103 8.36 13.78 5.19
CA PHE A 103 8.56 13.60 3.76
C PHE A 103 7.25 13.58 2.95
N THR A 104 6.09 13.73 3.60
CA THR A 104 4.80 13.84 2.93
C THR A 104 4.14 15.19 3.22
N ASN A 105 3.30 15.65 2.29
CA ASN A 105 2.34 16.71 2.49
C ASN A 105 1.03 16.27 1.82
N ILE A 106 -0.03 16.08 2.60
CA ILE A 106 -1.32 15.58 2.11
C ILE A 106 -2.38 16.62 2.41
N GLU A 107 -3.15 16.98 1.39
CA GLU A 107 -4.28 17.92 1.50
C GLU A 107 -5.55 17.25 0.98
N ALA A 108 -6.66 17.43 1.69
CA ALA A 108 -7.97 16.96 1.26
C ALA A 108 -8.74 18.06 0.53
N SER A 109 -9.33 17.71 -0.61
CA SER A 109 -10.30 18.55 -1.30
C SER A 109 -11.72 18.05 -1.02
N PHE A 110 -12.56 18.89 -0.45
CA PHE A 110 -13.96 18.57 -0.17
C PHE A 110 -14.87 19.03 -1.32
N HIS A 111 -16.07 18.42 -1.39
CA HIS A 111 -17.06 18.81 -2.38
C HIS A 111 -17.49 20.28 -2.17
N GLN A 112 -17.67 21.03 -3.26
CA GLN A 112 -17.97 22.47 -3.23
C GLN A 112 -19.24 22.83 -2.43
N VAL A 113 -20.16 21.88 -2.29
CA VAL A 113 -21.35 22.03 -1.45
C VAL A 113 -21.01 22.32 0.02
N CYS A 114 -19.91 21.77 0.53
CA CYS A 114 -19.51 21.90 1.93
C CYS A 114 -19.02 23.30 2.29
N SER A 115 -18.61 24.10 1.30
CA SER A 115 -18.26 25.52 1.47
C SER A 115 -19.31 26.47 0.88
N SER A 116 -20.47 25.94 0.47
CA SER A 116 -21.53 26.73 -0.14
C SER A 116 -22.42 27.40 0.91
N TYR A 117 -23.17 28.43 0.49
CA TYR A 117 -24.19 29.04 1.36
C TYR A 117 -25.30 28.06 1.75
N PHE A 118 -25.52 26.98 1.00
CA PHE A 118 -26.60 26.03 1.26
C PHE A 118 -26.39 25.15 2.50
N THR A 119 -25.16 25.04 2.99
CA THR A 119 -24.85 24.33 4.25
C THR A 119 -24.79 25.29 5.45
N SER A 120 -25.03 26.59 5.25
CA SER A 120 -25.07 27.57 6.33
C SER A 120 -26.34 27.44 7.16
N GLN A 121 -26.24 27.76 8.45
CA GLN A 121 -27.40 27.74 9.34
C GLN A 121 -28.44 28.78 8.91
N GLU A 122 -27.99 29.92 8.38
CA GLU A 122 -28.85 30.99 7.87
C GLU A 122 -29.76 30.52 6.74
N TRP A 123 -29.23 29.75 5.79
CA TRP A 123 -30.02 29.16 4.70
C TRP A 123 -31.01 28.11 5.21
N ILE A 124 -30.55 27.23 6.09
CA ILE A 124 -31.38 26.17 6.67
C ILE A 124 -32.55 26.78 7.47
N ASP A 125 -32.29 27.80 8.28
CA ASP A 125 -33.29 28.53 9.05
C ASP A 125 -34.27 29.28 8.14
N PHE A 126 -33.76 29.88 7.05
CA PHE A 126 -34.60 30.54 6.05
C PHE A 126 -35.60 29.56 5.44
N LEU A 127 -35.15 28.36 5.06
CA LEU A 127 -36.01 27.31 4.51
C LEU A 127 -37.02 26.81 5.55
N LEU A 128 -36.60 26.63 6.81
CA LEU A 128 -37.48 26.18 7.88
C LEU A 128 -38.58 27.20 8.18
N LYS A 129 -38.27 28.50 8.21
CA LYS A 129 -39.22 29.58 8.50
C LYS A 129 -40.21 29.84 7.37
N ASN A 130 -39.76 29.71 6.13
CA ASN A 130 -40.58 29.95 4.93
C ASN A 130 -41.19 28.68 4.36
N GLY A 131 -41.05 27.54 5.05
CA GLY A 131 -41.76 26.31 4.71
C GLY A 131 -43.27 26.54 4.85
N ASP A 132 -43.99 26.47 3.75
CA ASP A 132 -45.44 26.59 3.74
C ASP A 132 -46.04 25.30 4.35
N ARG A 133 -46.81 25.46 5.43
CA ARG A 133 -47.41 24.37 6.20
C ARG A 133 -48.58 23.70 5.48
N ASN A 134 -49.07 24.30 4.40
CA ASN A 134 -50.16 23.77 3.60
C ASN A 134 -49.67 22.99 2.37
N LEU A 135 -48.36 22.78 2.24
CA LEU A 135 -47.81 21.94 1.18
C LEU A 135 -48.05 20.48 1.50
N TRP A 136 -48.31 19.70 0.45
CA TRP A 136 -48.35 18.26 0.56
C TRP A 136 -47.06 17.75 1.20
N PRO A 137 -47.11 16.82 2.18
CA PRO A 137 -45.92 16.35 2.87
C PRO A 137 -44.81 15.84 1.93
N MET A 138 -45.17 15.35 0.74
CA MET A 138 -44.23 14.86 -0.26
C MET A 138 -43.58 15.97 -1.12
N ASP A 139 -43.98 17.23 -0.97
CA ASP A 139 -43.32 18.35 -1.64
C ASP A 139 -41.91 18.55 -1.10
N VAL A 140 -40.93 18.69 -1.98
CA VAL A 140 -39.53 18.83 -1.57
C VAL A 140 -39.32 20.00 -0.59
N ARG A 141 -40.13 21.07 -0.68
CA ARG A 141 -40.04 22.23 0.20
C ARG A 141 -40.35 21.92 1.67
N THR A 142 -41.09 20.85 1.98
CA THR A 142 -41.37 20.43 3.37
C THR A 142 -40.16 19.75 4.04
N SER A 143 -39.24 19.24 3.23
CA SER A 143 -38.08 18.44 3.68
C SER A 143 -36.74 19.07 3.34
N LEU A 144 -36.73 20.15 2.55
CA LEU A 144 -35.51 20.78 2.03
C LEU A 144 -34.58 21.28 3.15
N SER A 145 -35.12 21.86 4.23
CA SER A 145 -34.33 22.27 5.39
C SER A 145 -33.62 21.09 6.07
N ALA A 146 -34.34 19.98 6.27
CA ALA A 146 -33.77 18.76 6.85
C ALA A 146 -32.71 18.11 5.92
N MET A 147 -32.94 18.12 4.60
CA MET A 147 -31.96 17.62 3.63
C MET A 147 -30.68 18.45 3.62
N TRP A 148 -30.79 19.79 3.61
CA TRP A 148 -29.61 20.66 3.67
C TRP A 148 -28.88 20.57 5.01
N TYR A 149 -29.62 20.43 6.11
CA TYR A 149 -29.03 20.16 7.41
C TYR A 149 -28.25 18.84 7.46
N LEU A 150 -28.80 17.77 6.87
CA LEU A 150 -28.08 16.50 6.74
C LEU A 150 -26.79 16.66 5.92
N ILE A 151 -26.84 17.39 4.80
CA ILE A 151 -25.65 17.66 3.98
C ILE A 151 -24.62 18.46 4.78
N ALA A 152 -25.04 19.48 5.54
CA ALA A 152 -24.15 20.29 6.38
C ALA A 152 -23.44 19.44 7.44
N ILE A 153 -24.18 18.55 8.12
CA ILE A 153 -23.62 17.58 9.07
C ILE A 153 -22.62 16.66 8.37
N LEU A 154 -22.99 16.07 7.23
CA LEU A 154 -22.09 15.17 6.50
C LEU A 154 -20.80 15.88 6.08
N CYS A 155 -20.89 17.15 5.67
CA CYS A 155 -19.74 17.97 5.34
C CYS A 155 -18.83 18.22 6.55
N ASP A 156 -19.40 18.64 7.69
CA ASP A 156 -18.63 18.86 8.92
C ASP A 156 -17.94 17.57 9.39
N HIS A 157 -18.67 16.46 9.45
CA HIS A 157 -18.10 15.17 9.81
C HIS A 157 -17.03 14.68 8.83
N SER A 158 -17.19 14.96 7.52
CA SER A 158 -16.17 14.65 6.52
C SER A 158 -14.87 15.40 6.81
N VAL A 159 -14.96 16.71 7.07
CA VAL A 159 -13.79 17.53 7.40
C VAL A 159 -13.10 17.03 8.66
N GLN A 160 -13.86 16.79 9.73
CA GLN A 160 -13.30 16.31 11.01
C GLN A 160 -12.66 14.92 10.88
N PHE A 161 -13.30 14.02 10.12
CA PHE A 161 -12.76 12.68 9.88
C PHE A 161 -11.39 12.75 9.22
N PHE A 162 -11.27 13.50 8.10
CA PHE A 162 -10.00 13.58 7.37
C PHE A 162 -8.93 14.34 8.15
N TYR A 163 -9.31 15.38 8.91
CA TYR A 163 -8.38 16.06 9.81
C TYR A 163 -7.74 15.09 10.82
N HIS A 164 -8.55 14.27 11.51
CA HIS A 164 -8.03 13.28 12.44
C HIS A 164 -7.22 12.17 11.74
N ALA A 165 -7.72 11.64 10.62
CA ALA A 165 -7.02 10.60 9.87
C ALA A 165 -5.63 11.07 9.39
N PHE A 166 -5.51 12.34 8.99
CA PHE A 166 -4.23 12.91 8.56
C PHE A 166 -3.29 13.18 9.72
N LEU A 167 -3.79 13.67 10.86
CA LEU A 167 -2.98 13.78 12.07
C LEU A 167 -2.40 12.43 12.50
N GLU A 168 -3.21 11.37 12.44
CA GLU A 168 -2.76 10.01 12.76
C GLU A 168 -1.75 9.48 11.72
N PHE A 169 -2.01 9.71 10.43
CA PHE A 169 -1.08 9.35 9.37
C PHE A 169 0.27 10.06 9.51
N GLU A 170 0.28 11.37 9.77
CA GLU A 170 1.49 12.18 9.89
C GLU A 170 2.42 11.69 11.00
N VAL A 171 1.86 11.27 12.14
CA VAL A 171 2.63 10.73 13.27
C VAL A 171 2.95 9.25 13.12
N SER A 172 2.30 8.54 12.19
CA SER A 172 2.65 7.16 11.86
C SER A 172 4.01 7.07 11.15
N PHE A 173 4.61 5.88 11.16
CA PHE A 173 6.01 5.69 10.75
C PHE A 173 6.15 4.73 9.58
N ILE A 174 7.05 5.05 8.65
CA ILE A 174 7.64 4.06 7.76
C ILE A 174 8.77 3.35 8.52
N ILE A 175 8.77 2.01 8.51
CA ILE A 175 9.72 1.19 9.27
C ILE A 175 10.53 0.34 8.30
N SER A 176 11.86 0.48 8.35
CA SER A 176 12.79 -0.37 7.59
C SER A 176 14.18 -0.37 8.19
N SER A 177 14.83 -1.53 8.21
CA SER A 177 16.24 -1.66 8.59
C SER A 177 17.20 -1.32 7.45
N THR A 178 16.72 -1.31 6.21
CA THR A 178 17.50 -0.98 5.01
C THR A 178 16.89 0.19 4.26
N VAL A 179 17.68 0.86 3.43
CA VAL A 179 17.17 1.89 2.52
C VAL A 179 16.07 1.29 1.63
N LEU A 180 14.94 2.00 1.56
CA LEU A 180 13.82 1.65 0.68
C LEU A 180 13.97 2.40 -0.64
N SER A 181 13.51 1.78 -1.73
CA SER A 181 13.38 2.49 -3.01
C SER A 181 12.27 3.53 -2.93
N GLU A 182 12.40 4.59 -3.73
CA GLU A 182 11.36 5.62 -3.88
C GLU A 182 10.00 5.01 -4.26
N GLU A 183 10.00 4.04 -5.17
CA GLU A 183 8.80 3.30 -5.57
C GLU A 183 8.13 2.63 -4.36
N ARG A 184 8.91 1.98 -3.49
CA ARG A 184 8.36 1.30 -2.32
C ARG A 184 7.76 2.29 -1.33
N ILE A 185 8.41 3.43 -1.14
CA ILE A 185 7.89 4.52 -0.31
C ILE A 185 6.57 5.03 -0.89
N HIS A 186 6.50 5.24 -2.20
CA HIS A 186 5.29 5.70 -2.88
C HIS A 186 4.13 4.71 -2.74
N ILE A 187 4.40 3.40 -2.92
CA ILE A 187 3.40 2.33 -2.73
C ILE A 187 2.86 2.35 -1.29
N ASN A 188 3.75 2.39 -0.29
CA ASN A 188 3.32 2.41 1.11
C ASN A 188 2.42 3.62 1.43
N ILE A 189 2.76 4.81 0.90
CA ILE A 189 1.93 6.02 1.06
C ILE A 189 0.56 5.82 0.39
N GLN A 190 0.54 5.33 -0.85
CA GLN A 190 -0.71 5.11 -1.59
C GLN A 190 -1.62 4.08 -0.91
N GLU A 191 -1.05 3.01 -0.36
CA GLU A 191 -1.79 2.00 0.41
C GLU A 191 -2.42 2.60 1.66
N ALA A 192 -1.67 3.38 2.44
CA ALA A 192 -2.18 4.08 3.62
C ALA A 192 -3.30 5.07 3.25
N VAL A 193 -3.12 5.86 2.19
CA VAL A 193 -4.17 6.79 1.71
C VAL A 193 -5.42 6.04 1.26
N LYS A 194 -5.26 4.91 0.57
CA LYS A 194 -6.38 4.09 0.11
C LYS A 194 -7.15 3.48 1.29
N GLU A 195 -6.45 3.05 2.33
CA GLU A 195 -7.07 2.57 3.57
C GLU A 195 -7.91 3.67 4.26
N ILE A 196 -7.38 4.89 4.33
CA ILE A 196 -8.13 6.06 4.85
C ILE A 196 -9.41 6.29 4.03
N GLN A 197 -9.32 6.25 2.69
CA GLN A 197 -10.49 6.43 1.81
C GLN A 197 -11.56 5.33 1.99
N GLN A 198 -11.13 4.07 2.13
CA GLN A 198 -12.02 2.94 2.37
C GLN A 198 -12.70 3.06 3.74
N THR A 199 -11.94 3.43 4.77
CA THR A 199 -12.45 3.64 6.12
C THR A 199 -13.44 4.80 6.18
N ALA A 200 -13.15 5.90 5.48
CA ALA A 200 -14.07 7.02 5.33
C ALA A 200 -15.40 6.55 4.74
N SER A 201 -15.34 5.87 3.59
CA SER A 201 -16.52 5.38 2.87
C SER A 201 -17.40 4.51 3.76
N HIS A 202 -16.79 3.56 4.49
CA HIS A 202 -17.52 2.70 5.42
C HIS A 202 -18.14 3.49 6.58
N SER A 203 -17.39 4.42 7.16
CA SER A 203 -17.82 5.24 8.31
C SER A 203 -19.02 6.15 7.96
N PHE A 204 -19.14 6.59 6.71
CA PHE A 204 -20.28 7.40 6.25
C PHE A 204 -21.46 6.56 5.76
N LEU A 205 -21.22 5.47 5.03
CA LEU A 205 -22.29 4.65 4.47
C LEU A 205 -23.06 3.88 5.52
N LEU A 206 -22.41 3.41 6.59
CA LEU A 206 -23.07 2.61 7.61
C LEU A 206 -24.17 3.40 8.36
N PRO A 207 -23.93 4.62 8.89
CA PRO A 207 -25.00 5.43 9.50
C PRO A 207 -26.11 5.78 8.51
N LEU A 208 -25.76 6.16 7.27
CA LEU A 208 -26.75 6.53 6.25
C LEU A 208 -27.67 5.36 5.89
N THR A 209 -27.10 4.19 5.64
CA THR A 209 -27.88 2.97 5.35
C THR A 209 -28.70 2.54 6.56
N THR A 210 -28.19 2.71 7.78
CA THR A 210 -28.94 2.45 9.01
C THR A 210 -30.15 3.39 9.13
N ILE A 211 -29.98 4.69 8.90
CA ILE A 211 -31.08 5.67 8.89
C ILE A 211 -32.14 5.31 7.83
N GLN A 212 -31.70 4.94 6.63
CA GLN A 212 -32.61 4.50 5.57
C GLN A 212 -33.38 3.24 5.96
N GLN A 213 -32.71 2.24 6.52
CA GLN A 213 -33.34 1.00 6.94
C GLN A 213 -34.36 1.23 8.07
N ILE A 214 -34.02 2.07 9.05
CA ILE A 214 -34.93 2.37 10.18
C ILE A 214 -36.15 3.18 9.72
N THR A 215 -35.98 4.11 8.79
CA THR A 215 -37.09 4.93 8.27
C THR A 215 -38.01 4.18 7.31
N GLN A 216 -37.49 3.19 6.58
CA GLN A 216 -38.26 2.40 5.61
C GLN A 216 -38.90 1.12 6.21
N ILE A 217 -38.17 0.40 7.08
CA ILE A 217 -38.56 -0.97 7.50
C ILE A 217 -39.30 -0.96 8.85
N ASN A 218 -38.90 -0.09 9.78
CA ASN A 218 -39.44 -0.10 11.14
C ASN A 218 -40.68 0.78 11.31
N GLY A 219 -41.16 1.40 10.23
CA GLY A 219 -42.35 2.25 10.25
C GLY A 219 -42.23 3.46 11.19
N ILE A 220 -41.01 3.90 11.51
CA ILE A 220 -40.81 5.10 12.31
C ILE A 220 -41.27 6.30 11.50
N MET A 221 -42.26 7.01 12.02
CA MET A 221 -42.76 8.25 11.42
C MET A 221 -41.63 9.28 11.35
N ALA A 222 -41.32 9.74 10.14
CA ALA A 222 -40.39 10.84 9.94
C ALA A 222 -41.00 12.11 10.54
N GLY A 223 -40.19 12.94 11.18
CA GLY A 223 -40.68 14.21 11.74
C GLY A 223 -41.25 15.17 10.68
N THR A 224 -40.88 14.99 9.41
CA THR A 224 -41.43 15.73 8.26
C THR A 224 -42.71 15.10 7.68
N LEU A 225 -43.19 13.99 8.24
CA LEU A 225 -44.38 13.26 7.79
C LEU A 225 -44.32 12.85 6.31
N ILE A 226 -43.12 12.71 5.73
CA ILE A 226 -42.95 12.28 4.33
C ILE A 226 -43.36 10.81 4.13
N ASN A 227 -43.23 9.95 5.14
CA ASN A 227 -43.60 8.54 5.03
C ASN A 227 -45.03 8.22 5.49
N TYR A 228 -45.66 9.09 6.28
CA TYR A 228 -47.01 8.88 6.82
C TYR A 228 -47.82 10.18 6.87
N ASP A 229 -49.11 10.07 6.60
CA ASP A 229 -50.11 11.09 6.82
C ASP A 229 -50.96 10.76 8.06
N ILE A 230 -51.48 11.79 8.70
CA ILE A 230 -52.36 11.67 9.87
C ILE A 230 -53.74 12.17 9.44
N SER A 231 -54.67 11.23 9.27
CA SER A 231 -56.01 11.50 8.74
C SER A 231 -57.08 11.26 9.81
N GLU A 232 -58.11 12.10 9.78
CA GLU A 232 -59.31 11.94 10.61
C GLU A 232 -60.28 10.98 9.92
N SER A 233 -60.65 9.89 10.58
CA SER A 233 -61.57 8.89 10.02
C SER A 233 -63.04 9.34 10.06
N LYS A 234 -63.39 10.36 10.88
CA LYS A 234 -64.73 10.94 11.03
C LYS A 234 -64.67 12.43 11.40
N GLN A 235 -65.64 13.20 10.91
CA GLN A 235 -65.93 14.55 11.42
C GLN A 235 -67.38 14.66 11.92
N PRO A 236 -67.63 15.18 13.14
CA PRO A 236 -66.64 15.71 14.09
C PRO A 236 -65.85 14.61 14.83
N LEU A 237 -64.66 14.94 15.32
CA LEU A 237 -63.83 14.08 16.18
C LEU A 237 -64.55 13.83 17.51
N GLU A 238 -64.96 12.59 17.77
CA GLU A 238 -65.58 12.20 19.04
C GLU A 238 -64.53 11.60 19.99
N SER A 239 -63.41 11.05 19.47
CA SER A 239 -62.32 10.47 20.27
C SER A 239 -60.96 10.47 19.56
N PHE A 240 -59.87 10.24 20.31
CA PHE A 240 -58.54 9.99 19.74
C PHE A 240 -58.46 8.70 18.90
N GLU A 241 -59.43 7.78 19.04
CA GLU A 241 -59.51 6.55 18.23
C GLU A 241 -59.93 6.83 16.78
N ASP A 242 -60.43 8.04 16.50
CA ASP A 242 -60.81 8.46 15.15
C ASP A 242 -59.60 8.92 14.31
N VAL A 243 -58.38 8.98 14.87
CA VAL A 243 -57.15 9.37 14.15
C VAL A 243 -56.46 8.14 13.56
N GLN A 244 -56.23 8.15 12.25
CA GLN A 244 -55.54 7.08 11.53
C GLN A 244 -54.21 7.57 10.96
N VAL A 245 -53.18 6.73 11.13
CA VAL A 245 -51.87 6.93 10.50
C VAL A 245 -51.84 6.10 9.22
N ILE A 246 -51.75 6.77 8.07
CA ILE A 246 -51.81 6.13 6.75
C ILE A 246 -50.48 6.36 6.05
N ALA A 247 -49.89 5.32 5.46
CA ALA A 247 -48.65 5.48 4.70
C ALA A 247 -48.88 6.40 3.49
N ASN A 248 -48.01 7.38 3.29
CA ASN A 248 -48.08 8.25 2.13
C ASN A 248 -47.91 7.44 0.85
N LYS A 249 -48.76 7.71 -0.13
CA LYS A 249 -48.75 7.05 -1.43
C LYS A 249 -48.67 8.09 -2.54
N TYR A 250 -47.90 7.80 -3.57
CA TYR A 250 -47.78 8.65 -4.76
C TYR A 250 -47.76 7.80 -6.02
N LEU A 251 -48.18 8.39 -7.14
CA LEU A 251 -48.08 7.76 -8.45
C LEU A 251 -46.69 8.00 -9.01
N ARG A 252 -46.00 6.93 -9.42
CA ARG A 252 -44.75 7.04 -10.16
C ARG A 252 -45.07 7.44 -11.61
N ASN A 253 -44.31 8.37 -12.17
CA ASN A 253 -44.45 8.76 -13.58
C ASN A 253 -44.39 7.53 -14.49
N GLY A 254 -45.48 7.29 -15.25
CA GLY A 254 -45.61 6.15 -16.16
C GLY A 254 -46.07 4.83 -15.53
N SER A 255 -46.47 4.83 -14.25
CA SER A 255 -47.00 3.65 -13.54
C SER A 255 -48.46 3.87 -13.12
N THR A 256 -49.26 2.81 -13.16
CA THR A 256 -50.61 2.79 -12.57
C THR A 256 -50.63 2.37 -11.10
N ASN A 257 -49.50 1.89 -10.58
CA ASN A 257 -49.38 1.43 -9.21
C ASN A 257 -48.94 2.57 -8.28
N ASN A 258 -49.62 2.69 -7.15
CA ASN A 258 -49.24 3.57 -6.05
C ASN A 258 -47.94 3.06 -5.41
N CYS A 259 -46.98 3.96 -5.25
CA CYS A 259 -45.75 3.75 -4.53
C CYS A 259 -45.85 4.33 -3.12
N SER A 260 -45.28 3.65 -2.13
CA SER A 260 -45.06 4.19 -0.79
C SER A 260 -43.59 4.14 -0.40
N CYS A 261 -43.16 5.01 0.51
CA CYS A 261 -41.83 4.95 1.11
C CYS A 261 -41.62 3.71 2.01
N LEU A 262 -42.68 2.93 2.27
CA LEU A 262 -42.62 1.62 2.93
C LEU A 262 -42.24 0.48 1.96
N ASP A 263 -42.38 0.68 0.65
CA ASP A 263 -42.09 -0.34 -0.34
C ASP A 263 -40.60 -0.32 -0.71
N ARG A 264 -39.91 -1.47 -0.62
CA ARG A 264 -38.46 -1.57 -0.90
C ARG A 264 -38.13 -1.25 -2.37
N GLU A 265 -37.05 -0.48 -2.55
CA GLU A 265 -36.15 -0.32 -3.73
C GLU A 265 -36.78 0.05 -5.10
N SER A 266 -38.08 -0.16 -5.31
CA SER A 266 -38.79 0.01 -6.58
C SER A 266 -39.55 1.34 -6.68
N CYS A 267 -39.62 2.08 -5.57
CA CYS A 267 -40.36 3.32 -5.40
C CYS A 267 -39.46 4.44 -4.88
N PRO A 268 -38.59 5.03 -5.74
CA PRO A 268 -37.87 6.25 -5.37
C PRO A 268 -38.87 7.40 -5.26
N MET A 269 -38.80 8.16 -4.17
CA MET A 269 -39.65 9.34 -3.96
C MET A 269 -39.32 10.38 -5.03
N PRO A 270 -40.28 10.82 -5.86
CA PRO A 270 -40.05 11.91 -6.78
C PRO A 270 -39.86 13.20 -5.98
N GLY A 271 -38.63 13.73 -5.98
CA GLY A 271 -38.37 15.08 -5.50
C GLY A 271 -39.02 16.08 -6.47
N GLY A 272 -40.17 16.62 -6.08
CA GLY A 272 -40.97 17.53 -6.90
C GLY A 272 -41.46 18.73 -6.12
N ILE A 273 -41.70 19.82 -6.85
CA ILE A 273 -42.50 20.93 -6.39
C ILE A 273 -43.91 20.68 -6.90
N TYR A 274 -44.85 20.45 -5.99
CA TYR A 274 -46.24 20.19 -6.29
C TYR A 274 -47.02 21.49 -6.10
N LEU A 275 -47.65 21.95 -7.16
CA LEU A 275 -48.58 23.07 -7.11
C LEU A 275 -49.97 22.49 -6.87
N TYR A 276 -50.59 22.90 -5.76
CA TYR A 276 -51.99 22.62 -5.44
C TYR A 276 -52.84 23.84 -5.76
#